data_AF-A0A960MK33-F1
#
_entry.id   AF-A0A960MK33-F1
#
_cell.length_a   1.000
_cell.length_b   1.000
_cell.length_c   1.000
_cell.angle_alpha   90.00
_cell.angle_beta   90.00
_cell.angle_gamma   90.00
#
_symmetry.space_group_name_H-M   'P 1'
#
loop_
_entity.id
_entity.type
_entity.pdbx_description
1 polymer ?
#
loop_
_entity_poly.entity_id
_entity_poly.type
_entity_poly.pdbx_seq_one_letter_code
_entity_poly.pdbx_strand_id
1 'polypeptide(L)'
;MMHPESKLQFRSIINRPSAKVFGWHLRPRMLERVIPPWEKISILHSEGRPNRIGSNLVIKSRFLVLFTTTIELEYAEYEQDERFLVRALSGILKDYAYETMVNSQGLNPENAYASEVIDRFKFSLKVPFFIKAYLLSSIKKRIARILKYKHDMIERDIDMINKYPFEKPLKILISGSHGLIGKNLGYFLEFMGHDVWHLCRGMGDNEKTVYWNPKTRECDPRNFEGFDTVIHLAGENVGKGRWTEKKK
;
A
#
# COMPACT_ATOMS: atom_id res chain seq x y z
N MET A 1 -23.74 -21.36 17.33
CA MET A 1 -24.31 -20.01 17.46
C MET A 1 -23.76 -19.14 16.33
N MET A 2 -24.56 -18.79 15.32
CA MET A 2 -24.12 -17.96 14.20
C MET A 2 -23.72 -16.58 14.71
N HIS A 3 -22.52 -16.11 14.36
CA HIS A 3 -22.08 -14.77 14.74
C HIS A 3 -22.65 -13.76 13.73
N PRO A 4 -23.39 -12.71 14.17
CA PRO A 4 -23.94 -11.72 13.24
C PRO A 4 -22.85 -11.07 12.41
N GLU A 5 -23.05 -11.07 11.09
CA GLU A 5 -22.12 -10.51 10.10
C GLU A 5 -22.08 -8.98 10.20
N SER A 6 -20.88 -8.40 10.20
CA SER A 6 -20.70 -6.96 10.05
C SER A 6 -20.42 -6.61 8.60
N LYS A 7 -21.18 -5.65 8.06
CA LYS A 7 -20.99 -5.09 6.72
C LYS A 7 -20.66 -3.61 6.85
N LEU A 8 -19.62 -3.17 6.15
CA LEU A 8 -19.27 -1.77 5.94
C LEU A 8 -19.27 -1.50 4.43
N GLN A 9 -19.70 -0.31 4.06
CA GLN A 9 -19.56 0.20 2.70
C GLN A 9 -19.05 1.63 2.76
N PHE A 10 -18.06 1.92 1.93
CA PHE A 10 -17.57 3.28 1.69
C PHE A 10 -17.68 3.56 0.18
N ARG A 11 -18.05 4.79 -0.17
CA ARG A 11 -18.20 5.20 -1.57
C ARG A 11 -17.63 6.60 -1.79
N SER A 12 -17.05 6.84 -2.96
CA SER A 12 -16.73 8.19 -3.43
C SER A 12 -16.85 8.27 -4.94
N ILE A 13 -17.00 9.50 -5.45
CA ILE A 13 -16.88 9.80 -6.88
C ILE A 13 -15.45 10.29 -7.12
N ILE A 14 -14.79 9.73 -8.14
CA ILE A 14 -13.48 10.17 -8.60
C ILE A 14 -13.65 10.66 -10.02
N ASN A 15 -13.21 11.89 -10.31
CA ASN A 15 -13.42 12.55 -11.60
C ASN A 15 -12.46 12.02 -12.69
N ARG A 16 -12.37 10.70 -12.86
CA ARG A 16 -11.48 10.01 -13.81
C ARG A 16 -12.21 8.78 -14.40
N PRO A 17 -11.86 8.33 -15.62
CA PRO A 17 -12.42 7.10 -16.21
C PRO A 17 -12.12 5.84 -15.38
N SER A 18 -13.00 4.85 -15.46
CA SER A 18 -12.94 3.62 -14.65
C SER A 18 -11.63 2.87 -14.84
N ALA A 19 -11.14 2.73 -16.08
CA ALA A 19 -9.86 2.08 -16.37
C ALA A 19 -8.67 2.74 -15.66
N LYS A 20 -8.66 4.08 -15.52
CA LYS A 20 -7.60 4.80 -14.80
C LYS A 20 -7.72 4.57 -13.28
N VAL A 21 -8.94 4.63 -12.76
CA VAL A 21 -9.22 4.44 -11.33
C VAL A 21 -8.95 3.00 -10.91
N PHE A 22 -9.40 2.02 -11.68
CA PHE A 22 -9.20 0.61 -11.43
C PHE A 22 -7.73 0.22 -11.64
N GLY A 23 -7.09 0.71 -12.70
CA GLY A 23 -5.66 0.51 -12.97
C GLY A 23 -4.73 0.93 -11.82
N TRP A 24 -5.14 1.89 -10.97
CA TRP A 24 -4.43 2.24 -9.73
C TRP A 24 -4.24 1.04 -8.79
N HIS A 25 -5.23 0.14 -8.72
CA HIS A 25 -5.22 -1.06 -7.86
C HIS A 25 -4.26 -2.14 -8.39
N LEU A 26 -3.87 -2.06 -9.66
CA LEU A 26 -2.99 -3.02 -10.33
C LEU A 26 -1.53 -2.57 -10.33
N ARG A 27 -1.20 -1.44 -9.71
CA ARG A 27 0.17 -0.91 -9.69
C ARG A 27 1.04 -1.67 -8.67
N PRO A 28 2.36 -1.80 -8.91
CA PRO A 28 3.28 -2.31 -7.89
C PRO A 28 3.20 -1.46 -6.62
N ARG A 29 3.52 -2.04 -5.47
CA ARG A 29 3.49 -1.34 -4.17
C ARG A 29 2.15 -0.70 -3.79
N MET A 30 1.05 -1.05 -4.46
CA MET A 30 -0.27 -0.49 -4.15
C MET A 30 -0.67 -0.77 -2.69
N LEU A 31 -0.38 -1.97 -2.17
CA LEU A 31 -0.69 -2.31 -0.79
C LEU A 31 0.08 -1.44 0.20
N GLU A 32 1.38 -1.21 -0.03
CA GLU A 32 2.21 -0.29 0.74
C GLU A 32 1.70 1.15 0.65
N ARG A 33 1.15 1.54 -0.50
CA ARG A 33 0.57 2.87 -0.75
C ARG A 33 -0.78 3.07 -0.03
N VAL A 34 -1.63 2.03 0.02
CA VAL A 34 -2.94 2.05 0.68
C VAL A 34 -2.83 2.10 2.20
N ILE A 35 -1.78 1.50 2.77
CA ILE A 35 -1.62 1.43 4.22
C ILE A 35 -1.37 2.85 4.77
N PRO A 36 -2.29 3.42 5.56
CA PRO A 36 -2.09 4.76 6.10
C PRO A 36 -0.92 4.81 7.08
N PRO A 37 -0.21 5.94 7.21
CA PRO A 37 0.99 6.04 8.05
C PRO A 37 0.73 5.86 9.55
N TRP A 38 -0.52 6.03 10.01
CA TRP A 38 -0.91 5.76 11.40
C TRP A 38 -1.24 4.29 11.67
N GLU A 39 -1.33 3.46 10.63
CA GLU A 39 -1.65 2.04 10.77
C GLU A 39 -0.39 1.19 10.94
N LYS A 40 -0.49 0.18 11.79
CA LYS A 40 0.57 -0.79 12.03
C LYS A 40 0.25 -2.08 11.30
N ILE A 41 0.37 -2.00 9.97
CA ILE A 41 0.13 -3.10 9.05
C ILE A 41 1.43 -3.37 8.30
N SER A 42 1.83 -4.63 8.25
CA SER A 42 3.00 -5.08 7.51
C SER A 42 2.59 -6.19 6.56
N ILE A 43 3.00 -6.04 5.29
CA ILE A 43 2.86 -7.07 4.28
C ILE A 43 4.04 -8.02 4.51
N LEU A 44 3.74 -9.26 4.91
CA LEU A 44 4.77 -10.28 5.11
C LEU A 44 5.07 -11.01 3.80
N HIS A 45 4.05 -11.20 2.97
CA HIS A 45 4.14 -11.91 1.70
C HIS A 45 3.05 -11.43 0.75
N SER A 46 3.35 -11.35 -0.55
CA SER A 46 2.40 -10.94 -1.60
C SER A 46 2.81 -11.54 -2.94
N GLU A 47 2.06 -12.52 -3.45
CA GLU A 47 2.40 -13.30 -4.65
C GLU A 47 1.88 -12.67 -5.95
N GLY A 48 1.12 -11.60 -5.86
CA GLY A 48 0.47 -11.03 -7.03
C GLY A 48 -0.28 -9.75 -6.74
N ARG A 49 -1.19 -9.45 -7.66
CA ARG A 49 -2.06 -8.28 -7.68
C ARG A 49 -3.49 -8.76 -7.98
N PRO A 50 -4.51 -7.89 -7.91
CA PRO A 50 -5.89 -8.30 -8.14
C PRO A 50 -6.15 -9.11 -9.40
N ASN A 51 -5.43 -8.85 -10.50
CA ASN A 51 -5.57 -9.57 -11.77
C ASN A 51 -5.00 -11.00 -11.78
N ARG A 52 -4.37 -11.46 -10.69
CA ARG A 52 -3.84 -12.83 -10.56
C ARG A 52 -4.63 -13.58 -9.48
N ILE A 53 -5.81 -14.06 -9.86
CA ILE A 53 -6.71 -14.85 -8.99
C ILE A 53 -5.95 -16.02 -8.36
N GLY A 54 -6.22 -16.30 -7.08
CA GLY A 54 -5.56 -17.32 -6.28
C GLY A 54 -4.19 -16.91 -5.70
N SER A 55 -3.69 -15.71 -6.01
CA SER A 55 -2.44 -15.22 -5.39
C SER A 55 -2.64 -14.94 -3.92
N ASN A 56 -1.70 -15.44 -3.10
CA ASN A 56 -1.75 -15.25 -1.66
C ASN A 56 -1.17 -13.90 -1.23
N LEU A 57 -1.73 -13.38 -0.15
CA LEU A 57 -1.31 -12.15 0.52
C LEU A 57 -1.36 -12.38 2.02
N VAL A 58 -0.21 -12.23 2.68
CA VAL A 58 -0.10 -12.41 4.14
C VAL A 58 0.16 -11.07 4.79
N ILE A 59 -0.77 -10.65 5.65
CA ILE A 59 -0.70 -9.36 6.32
C ILE A 59 -0.64 -9.57 7.83
N LYS A 60 0.33 -8.92 8.47
CA LYS A 60 0.40 -8.77 9.92
C LYS A 60 -0.18 -7.42 10.31
N SER A 61 -1.24 -7.43 11.12
CA SER A 61 -1.94 -6.24 11.57
C SER A 61 -1.95 -6.15 13.08
N ARG A 62 -1.60 -4.99 13.62
CA ARG A 62 -1.79 -4.65 15.03
C ARG A 62 -3.01 -3.75 15.17
N PHE A 63 -4.13 -4.31 15.62
CA PHE A 63 -5.39 -3.58 15.76
C PHE A 63 -5.61 -3.02 17.19
N LEU A 64 -4.89 -3.55 18.19
CA LEU A 64 -4.86 -3.06 19.57
C LEU A 64 -3.41 -3.16 20.11
N VAL A 65 -3.08 -2.41 21.17
CA VAL A 65 -1.71 -2.31 21.72
C VAL A 65 -1.11 -3.70 22.01
N LEU A 66 -1.90 -4.62 22.57
CA LEU A 66 -1.47 -5.96 22.96
C LEU A 66 -1.83 -7.06 21.95
N PHE A 67 -2.56 -6.73 20.87
CA PHE A 67 -3.07 -7.73 19.93
C PHE A 67 -2.53 -7.51 18.53
N THR A 68 -1.63 -8.41 18.13
CA THR A 68 -1.17 -8.53 16.75
C THR A 68 -1.72 -9.83 16.18
N THR A 69 -2.22 -9.77 14.95
CA THR A 69 -2.75 -10.94 14.24
C THR A 69 -2.16 -10.99 12.84
N THR A 70 -1.99 -12.22 12.35
CA THR A 70 -1.66 -12.49 10.95
C THR A 70 -2.92 -12.98 10.26
N ILE A 71 -3.19 -12.45 9.08
CA ILE A 71 -4.31 -12.83 8.24
C ILE A 71 -3.72 -13.24 6.90
N GLU A 72 -4.09 -14.42 6.44
CA GLU A 72 -3.80 -14.89 5.09
C GLU A 72 -5.03 -14.63 4.24
N LEU A 73 -4.79 -13.98 3.11
CA LEU A 73 -5.78 -13.50 2.16
C LEU A 73 -5.47 -14.08 0.79
N GLU A 74 -6.49 -14.17 -0.05
CA GLU A 74 -6.33 -14.46 -1.47
C GLU A 74 -7.17 -13.51 -2.32
N TYR A 75 -6.70 -13.21 -3.53
CA TYR A 75 -7.52 -12.59 -4.57
C TYR A 75 -8.46 -13.65 -5.15
N ALA A 76 -9.74 -13.59 -4.79
CA ALA A 76 -10.71 -14.63 -5.10
C ALA A 76 -11.46 -14.40 -6.42
N GLU A 77 -11.74 -13.15 -6.77
CA GLU A 77 -12.44 -12.79 -8.01
C GLU A 77 -11.81 -11.54 -8.61
N TYR A 78 -11.86 -11.44 -9.93
CA TYR A 78 -11.35 -10.30 -10.69
C TYR A 78 -12.17 -10.13 -11.98
N GLU A 79 -12.55 -8.90 -12.26
CA GLU A 79 -13.20 -8.47 -13.48
C GLU A 79 -12.54 -7.16 -13.91
N GLN A 80 -12.04 -7.14 -15.14
CA GLN A 80 -11.18 -6.07 -15.60
C GLN A 80 -11.91 -4.73 -15.58
N ASP A 81 -11.25 -3.71 -15.00
CA ASP A 81 -11.73 -2.33 -14.88
C ASP A 81 -13.01 -2.13 -14.05
N GLU A 82 -13.58 -3.21 -13.49
CA GLU A 82 -14.85 -3.19 -12.77
C GLU A 82 -14.74 -3.61 -11.32
N ARG A 83 -14.18 -4.80 -11.02
CA ARG A 83 -14.18 -5.30 -9.64
C ARG A 83 -13.09 -6.30 -9.30
N PHE A 84 -12.76 -6.40 -8.02
CA PHE A 84 -12.02 -7.53 -7.47
C PHE A 84 -12.46 -7.84 -6.04
N LEU A 85 -12.32 -9.11 -5.66
CA LEU A 85 -12.64 -9.63 -4.34
C LEU A 85 -11.40 -10.22 -3.69
N VAL A 86 -11.17 -9.84 -2.43
CA VAL A 86 -10.19 -10.45 -1.54
C VAL A 86 -10.93 -11.13 -0.41
N ARG A 87 -10.59 -12.38 -0.09
CA ARG A 87 -11.16 -13.10 1.06
C ARG A 87 -10.08 -13.66 1.96
N ALA A 88 -10.40 -13.87 3.23
CA ALA A 88 -9.44 -14.50 4.15
C ALA A 88 -9.51 -16.01 4.06
N LEU A 89 -8.34 -16.62 3.96
CA LEU A 89 -8.12 -18.06 4.11
C LEU A 89 -8.02 -18.43 5.60
N SER A 90 -7.36 -17.58 6.39
CA SER A 90 -7.13 -17.84 7.82
C SER A 90 -7.11 -16.54 8.65
N GLY A 91 -7.12 -16.69 9.98
CA GLY A 91 -7.08 -15.57 10.91
C GLY A 91 -8.33 -15.40 11.79
N ILE A 92 -8.32 -14.32 12.59
CA ILE A 92 -9.34 -14.01 13.60
C ILE A 92 -10.63 -13.42 13.01
N LEU A 93 -10.53 -12.78 11.84
CA LEU A 93 -11.67 -12.25 11.10
C LEU A 93 -12.25 -13.40 10.25
N LYS A 94 -13.37 -13.96 10.68
CA LYS A 94 -14.08 -15.00 9.92
C LYS A 94 -14.97 -14.35 8.87
N ASP A 95 -15.24 -15.08 7.80
CA ASP A 95 -16.05 -14.61 6.67
C ASP A 95 -15.56 -13.25 6.13
N TYR A 96 -14.25 -13.00 6.28
CA TYR A 96 -13.62 -11.78 5.82
C TYR A 96 -13.70 -11.76 4.30
N ALA A 97 -14.31 -10.72 3.78
CA ALA A 97 -14.34 -10.41 2.37
C ALA A 97 -14.23 -8.89 2.19
N TYR A 98 -13.32 -8.49 1.31
CA TYR A 98 -13.13 -7.11 0.90
C TYR A 98 -13.30 -7.05 -0.61
N GLU A 99 -14.29 -6.29 -1.06
CA GLU A 99 -14.62 -6.10 -2.47
C GLU A 99 -14.42 -4.63 -2.83
N THR A 100 -13.74 -4.39 -3.94
CA THR A 100 -13.69 -3.07 -4.58
C THR A 100 -14.45 -3.16 -5.90
N MET A 101 -15.35 -2.22 -6.13
CA MET A 101 -16.07 -2.03 -7.39
C MET A 101 -15.81 -0.62 -7.91
N VAL A 102 -15.68 -0.47 -9.22
CA VAL A 102 -15.51 0.80 -9.92
C VAL A 102 -16.56 0.84 -11.03
N ASN A 103 -17.56 1.71 -10.85
CA ASN A 103 -18.62 1.88 -11.83
C ASN A 103 -18.38 3.15 -12.63
N SER A 104 -18.40 3.06 -13.96
CA SER A 104 -18.37 4.24 -14.83
C SER A 104 -19.61 5.11 -14.60
N GLN A 105 -19.42 6.42 -14.41
CA GLN A 105 -20.48 7.40 -14.26
C GLN A 105 -20.48 8.35 -15.48
N GLY A 106 -21.55 8.29 -16.28
CA GLY A 106 -21.75 9.09 -17.48
C GLY A 106 -22.89 8.55 -18.34
N LEU A 107 -23.47 9.40 -19.21
CA LEU A 107 -24.56 9.01 -20.12
C LEU A 107 -24.15 7.91 -21.12
N ASN A 108 -22.84 7.77 -21.38
CA ASN A 108 -22.29 6.73 -22.24
C ASN A 108 -21.03 6.14 -21.57
N PRO A 109 -20.95 4.84 -21.29
CA PRO A 109 -19.81 4.21 -20.62
C PRO A 109 -18.47 4.47 -21.31
N GLU A 110 -18.47 4.62 -22.64
CA GLU A 110 -17.28 4.92 -23.45
C GLU A 110 -16.74 6.35 -23.25
N ASN A 111 -17.59 7.28 -22.81
CA ASN A 111 -17.26 8.70 -22.58
C ASN A 111 -17.42 9.11 -21.10
N ALA A 112 -17.51 8.13 -20.19
CA ALA A 112 -17.63 8.40 -18.76
C ALA A 112 -16.35 9.07 -18.22
N TYR A 113 -16.48 10.31 -17.78
CA TYR A 113 -15.35 11.09 -17.26
C TYR A 113 -15.18 10.94 -15.74
N ALA A 114 -16.16 10.36 -15.05
CA ALA A 114 -16.14 10.10 -13.62
C ALA A 114 -16.41 8.62 -13.33
N SER A 115 -15.95 8.16 -12.17
CA SER A 115 -16.17 6.81 -11.68
C SER A 115 -16.64 6.83 -10.24
N GLU A 116 -17.63 6.00 -9.92
CA GLU A 116 -17.99 5.69 -8.54
C GLU A 116 -17.13 4.52 -8.06
N VAL A 117 -16.34 4.75 -7.00
CA VAL A 117 -15.59 3.69 -6.32
C VAL A 117 -16.37 3.26 -5.10
N ILE A 118 -16.64 1.96 -4.99
CA ILE A 118 -17.36 1.35 -3.87
C ILE A 118 -16.47 0.29 -3.24
N ASP A 119 -16.14 0.49 -1.98
CA ASP A 119 -15.44 -0.50 -1.16
C ASP A 119 -16.42 -1.14 -0.18
N ARG A 120 -16.56 -2.46 -0.24
CA ARG A 120 -17.39 -3.25 0.67
C ARG A 120 -16.51 -4.15 1.52
N PHE A 121 -16.83 -4.19 2.80
CA PHE A 121 -16.07 -4.97 3.77
C PHE A 121 -17.02 -5.79 4.64
N LYS A 122 -16.84 -7.10 4.62
CA LYS A 122 -17.62 -8.07 5.38
C LYS A 122 -16.68 -8.83 6.32
N PHE A 123 -17.09 -9.02 7.57
CA PHE A 123 -16.38 -9.87 8.52
C PHE A 123 -17.26 -10.25 9.71
N SER A 124 -16.86 -11.31 10.41
CA SER A 124 -17.37 -11.71 11.72
C SER A 124 -16.20 -11.93 12.69
N LEU A 125 -16.45 -11.77 14.00
CA LEU A 125 -15.45 -11.93 15.06
C LEU A 125 -15.80 -13.10 15.97
N LYS A 126 -14.83 -13.98 16.19
CA LYS A 126 -14.86 -15.01 17.24
C LYS A 126 -14.21 -14.46 18.51
N VAL A 127 -14.99 -13.72 19.30
CA VAL A 127 -14.56 -13.14 20.59
C VAL A 127 -15.67 -13.25 21.64
N PRO A 128 -15.35 -13.19 22.95
CA PRO A 128 -16.35 -13.20 24.02
C PRO A 128 -17.37 -12.05 23.85
N PHE A 129 -18.64 -12.32 24.17
CA PHE A 129 -19.76 -11.39 23.94
C PHE A 129 -19.56 -10.03 24.64
N PHE A 130 -19.02 -10.02 25.85
CA PHE A 130 -18.88 -8.82 26.67
C PHE A 130 -17.93 -7.75 26.08
N ILE A 131 -16.93 -8.13 25.28
CA ILE A 131 -16.07 -7.17 24.55
C ILE A 131 -16.49 -6.95 23.10
N LYS A 132 -17.41 -7.76 22.57
CA LYS A 132 -17.71 -7.84 21.14
C LYS A 132 -18.19 -6.50 20.57
N ALA A 133 -19.12 -5.83 21.24
CA ALA A 133 -19.69 -4.56 20.76
C ALA A 133 -18.62 -3.46 20.64
N TYR A 134 -17.77 -3.32 21.66
CA TYR A 134 -16.66 -2.36 21.66
C TYR A 134 -15.66 -2.67 20.53
N LEU A 135 -15.22 -3.92 20.41
CA LEU A 135 -14.24 -4.32 19.41
C LEU A 135 -14.77 -4.14 17.98
N LEU A 136 -16.04 -4.50 17.74
CA LEU A 136 -16.71 -4.25 16.45
C LEU A 136 -16.72 -2.77 16.13
N SER A 137 -17.16 -1.90 17.05
CA SER A 137 -17.19 -0.44 16.83
C SER A 137 -15.81 0.12 16.50
N SER A 138 -14.78 -0.30 17.24
CA SER A 138 -13.39 0.13 17.02
C SER A 138 -12.86 -0.32 15.64
N ILE A 139 -13.07 -1.59 15.28
CA ILE A 139 -12.66 -2.13 13.97
C ILE A 139 -13.40 -1.41 12.83
N LYS A 140 -14.71 -1.17 12.96
CA LYS A 140 -15.51 -0.43 11.97
C LYS A 140 -14.95 0.98 11.75
N LYS A 141 -14.66 1.72 12.82
CA LYS A 141 -14.04 3.06 12.74
C LYS A 141 -12.65 3.01 12.10
N ARG A 142 -11.84 1.99 12.44
CA ARG A 142 -10.52 1.79 11.87
C ARG A 142 -10.59 1.55 10.36
N ILE A 143 -11.44 0.61 9.91
CA ILE A 143 -11.66 0.31 8.49
C ILE A 143 -12.15 1.55 7.75
N ALA A 144 -13.13 2.28 8.29
CA ALA A 144 -13.65 3.49 7.66
C ALA A 144 -12.55 4.55 7.41
N ARG A 145 -11.60 4.71 8.35
CA ARG A 145 -10.45 5.62 8.17
C ARG A 145 -9.48 5.14 7.10
N ILE A 146 -9.22 3.83 7.02
CA ILE A 146 -8.37 3.24 5.99
C ILE A 146 -9.01 3.43 4.61
N LEU A 147 -10.30 3.14 4.47
CA LEU A 147 -11.03 3.33 3.21
C LEU A 147 -11.07 4.80 2.79
N LYS A 148 -11.34 5.72 3.72
CA LYS A 148 -11.24 7.16 3.42
C LYS A 148 -9.86 7.55 2.90
N TYR A 149 -8.80 7.11 3.58
CA TYR A 149 -7.42 7.38 3.14
C TYR A 149 -7.11 6.80 1.76
N LYS A 150 -7.52 5.56 1.50
CA LYS A 150 -7.38 4.91 0.18
C LYS A 150 -8.02 5.77 -0.91
N HIS A 151 -9.26 6.20 -0.72
CA HIS A 151 -9.98 7.01 -1.70
C HIS A 151 -9.28 8.36 -1.94
N ASP A 152 -8.81 9.03 -0.89
CA ASP A 152 -8.02 10.26 -1.00
C ASP A 152 -6.69 10.03 -1.76
N MET A 153 -6.05 8.87 -1.59
CA MET A 153 -4.81 8.51 -2.29
C MET A 153 -5.04 8.24 -3.77
N ILE A 154 -6.13 7.56 -4.15
CA ILE A 154 -6.43 7.27 -5.56
C ILE A 154 -6.47 8.56 -6.38
N GLU A 155 -7.23 9.55 -5.91
CA GLU A 155 -7.36 10.83 -6.60
C GLU A 155 -6.02 11.55 -6.70
N ARG A 156 -5.32 11.71 -5.57
CA ARG A 156 -4.01 12.41 -5.53
C ARG A 156 -2.95 11.74 -6.39
N ASP A 157 -2.89 10.42 -6.39
CA ASP A 157 -1.90 9.69 -7.16
C ASP A 157 -2.19 9.75 -8.65
N ILE A 158 -3.46 9.67 -9.05
CA ILE A 158 -3.83 9.87 -10.46
C ILE A 158 -3.48 11.29 -10.92
N ASP A 159 -3.72 12.30 -10.08
CA ASP A 159 -3.32 13.68 -10.37
C ASP A 159 -1.81 13.83 -10.52
N MET A 160 -1.04 13.19 -9.66
CA MET A 160 0.42 13.17 -9.74
C MET A 160 0.92 12.49 -11.03
N ILE A 161 0.34 11.34 -11.40
CA ILE A 161 0.68 10.63 -12.64
C ILE A 161 0.40 11.51 -13.86
N ASN A 162 -0.75 12.18 -13.88
CA ASN A 162 -1.14 13.04 -14.99
C ASN A 162 -0.29 14.33 -15.05
N LYS A 163 0.11 14.86 -13.90
CA LYS A 163 0.94 16.07 -13.81
C LYS A 163 2.39 15.82 -14.22
N TYR A 164 2.92 14.63 -13.92
CA TYR A 164 4.30 14.25 -14.21
C TYR A 164 4.36 13.00 -15.10
N PRO A 165 3.92 13.09 -16.37
CA PRO A 165 4.03 11.98 -17.29
C PRO A 165 5.50 11.67 -17.60
N PHE A 166 5.79 10.41 -17.86
CA PHE A 166 7.10 9.96 -18.30
C PHE A 166 6.92 8.91 -19.41
N GLU A 167 7.78 8.95 -20.43
CA GLU A 167 7.70 8.03 -21.58
C GLU A 167 8.16 6.62 -21.22
N LYS A 168 9.17 6.51 -20.35
CA LYS A 168 9.73 5.24 -19.87
C LYS A 168 10.06 5.31 -18.37
N PRO A 169 9.97 4.18 -17.64
CA PRO A 169 10.49 4.08 -16.28
C PRO A 169 11.92 4.60 -16.17
N LEU A 170 12.22 5.28 -15.07
CA LEU A 170 13.57 5.72 -14.75
C LEU A 170 14.20 4.72 -13.80
N LYS A 171 15.49 4.46 -13.96
CA LYS A 171 16.30 3.73 -13.00
C LYS A 171 16.86 4.70 -11.96
N ILE A 172 16.36 4.60 -10.73
CA ILE A 172 16.59 5.58 -9.66
C ILE A 172 17.37 4.95 -8.51
N LEU A 173 18.51 5.54 -8.15
CA LEU A 173 19.29 5.11 -6.98
C LEU A 173 18.98 6.00 -5.77
N ILE A 174 18.59 5.40 -4.64
CA ILE A 174 18.23 6.14 -3.42
C ILE A 174 19.16 5.77 -2.27
N SER A 175 19.89 6.75 -1.73
CA SER A 175 20.58 6.60 -0.44
C SER A 175 19.67 6.96 0.73
N GLY A 176 19.89 6.40 1.91
CA GLY A 176 18.99 6.61 3.05
C GLY A 176 17.60 5.98 2.84
N SER A 177 17.47 5.04 1.90
CA SER A 177 16.23 4.37 1.50
C SER A 177 15.53 3.60 2.63
N HIS A 178 16.26 3.19 3.66
CA HIS A 178 15.69 2.52 4.85
C HIS A 178 15.16 3.50 5.90
N GLY A 179 15.38 4.80 5.71
CA GLY A 179 14.86 5.85 6.58
C GLY A 179 13.36 6.09 6.39
N LEU A 180 12.77 6.88 7.29
CA LEU A 180 11.33 7.19 7.27
C LEU A 180 10.86 7.77 5.92
N ILE A 181 11.62 8.73 5.38
CA ILE A 181 11.30 9.38 4.11
C ILE A 181 11.67 8.47 2.95
N GLY A 182 12.91 7.94 2.95
CA GLY A 182 13.44 7.12 1.87
C GLY A 182 12.58 5.88 1.57
N LYS A 183 12.03 5.23 2.60
CA LYS A 183 11.21 4.04 2.44
C LYS A 183 9.90 4.36 1.71
N ASN A 184 9.18 5.39 2.19
CA ASN A 184 7.92 5.79 1.58
C ASN A 184 8.11 6.36 0.18
N LEU A 185 9.21 7.10 -0.05
CA LEU A 185 9.55 7.59 -1.38
C LEU A 185 9.86 6.44 -2.35
N GLY A 186 10.61 5.43 -1.91
CA GLY A 186 10.89 4.25 -2.72
C GLY A 186 9.61 3.54 -3.15
N TYR A 187 8.71 3.25 -2.21
CA TYR A 187 7.41 2.66 -2.53
C TYR A 187 6.58 3.52 -3.47
N PHE A 188 6.60 4.84 -3.28
CA PHE A 188 5.89 5.77 -4.16
C PHE A 188 6.46 5.78 -5.58
N LEU A 189 7.78 5.80 -5.76
CA LEU A 189 8.41 5.80 -7.08
C LEU A 189 8.22 4.46 -7.80
N GLU A 190 8.35 3.35 -7.08
CA GLU A 190 7.99 2.03 -7.62
C GLU A 190 6.52 1.99 -8.02
N PHE A 191 5.62 2.50 -7.15
CA PHE A 191 4.19 2.63 -7.45
C PHE A 191 3.96 3.46 -8.72
N MET A 192 4.68 4.57 -8.88
CA MET A 192 4.63 5.40 -10.09
C MET A 192 5.19 4.70 -11.32
N GLY A 193 5.92 3.59 -11.16
CA GLY A 193 6.37 2.72 -12.25
C GLY A 193 7.87 2.78 -12.51
N HIS A 194 8.64 3.49 -11.69
CA HIS A 194 10.10 3.59 -11.82
C HIS A 194 10.82 2.36 -11.24
N ASP A 195 12.05 2.12 -11.67
CA ASP A 195 12.92 1.07 -11.15
C ASP A 195 13.81 1.62 -10.03
N VAL A 196 13.46 1.32 -8.77
CA VAL A 196 14.15 1.86 -7.60
C VAL A 196 15.20 0.90 -7.06
N TRP A 197 16.41 1.43 -6.87
CA TRP A 197 17.56 0.76 -6.25
C TRP A 197 17.98 1.47 -4.98
N HIS A 198 18.64 0.73 -4.09
CA HIS A 198 19.00 1.20 -2.75
C HIS A 198 20.50 1.28 -2.56
N LEU A 199 21.02 2.48 -2.27
CA LEU A 199 22.41 2.69 -1.91
C LEU A 199 22.61 2.45 -0.41
N CYS A 200 23.30 1.37 -0.06
CA CYS A 200 23.42 0.88 1.31
C CYS A 200 24.88 0.76 1.77
N ARG A 201 25.08 0.88 3.10
CA ARG A 201 26.41 0.79 3.74
C ARG A 201 26.84 -0.62 4.15
N GLY A 202 25.96 -1.60 4.00
CA GLY A 202 26.24 -3.03 4.21
C GLY A 202 25.83 -3.81 2.97
N MET A 203 26.31 -5.05 2.85
CA MET A 203 25.75 -5.98 1.87
C MET A 203 24.27 -6.16 2.22
N GLY A 204 23.37 -5.66 1.38
CA GLY A 204 21.96 -5.89 1.53
C GLY A 204 21.60 -7.27 1.00
N ASP A 205 20.59 -7.91 1.58
CA ASP A 205 20.11 -9.23 1.16
C ASP A 205 19.28 -9.20 -0.15
N ASN A 206 19.18 -8.05 -0.81
CA ASN A 206 18.23 -7.82 -1.90
C ASN A 206 18.95 -7.52 -3.22
N GLU A 207 18.43 -8.06 -4.32
CA GLU A 207 18.98 -7.94 -5.68
C GLU A 207 19.10 -6.48 -6.17
N LYS A 208 18.33 -5.54 -5.61
CA LYS A 208 18.35 -4.11 -5.95
C LYS A 208 19.16 -3.25 -4.96
N THR A 209 20.30 -3.76 -4.52
CA THR A 209 21.17 -3.07 -3.57
C THR A 209 22.51 -2.73 -4.21
N VAL A 210 22.92 -1.47 -4.09
CA VAL A 210 24.28 -1.01 -4.42
C VAL A 210 25.03 -0.74 -3.13
N TYR A 211 26.21 -1.32 -2.99
CA TYR A 211 27.07 -1.11 -1.82
C TYR A 211 27.90 0.16 -1.94
N TRP A 212 27.95 0.93 -0.86
CA TRP A 212 28.85 2.06 -0.71
C TRP A 212 29.22 2.32 0.75
N ASN A 213 30.51 2.41 1.03
CA ASN A 213 31.02 2.86 2.31
C ASN A 213 31.51 4.31 2.21
N PRO A 214 30.78 5.30 2.76
CA PRO A 214 31.19 6.70 2.69
C PRO A 214 32.46 7.01 3.50
N LYS A 215 32.80 6.19 4.52
CA LYS A 215 33.96 6.43 5.39
C LYS A 215 35.27 6.03 4.73
N THR A 216 35.30 4.83 4.15
CA THR A 216 36.48 4.28 3.46
C THR A 216 36.51 4.63 1.98
N ARG A 217 35.40 5.17 1.45
CA ARG A 217 35.13 5.39 0.01
C ARG A 217 35.13 4.09 -0.79
N GLU A 218 34.98 2.94 -0.14
CA GLU A 218 34.86 1.65 -0.81
C GLU A 218 33.54 1.57 -1.56
N CYS A 219 33.65 1.31 -2.85
CA CYS A 219 32.56 0.95 -3.74
C CYS A 219 33.15 0.34 -5.01
N ASP A 220 32.34 -0.39 -5.77
CA ASP A 220 32.68 -0.75 -7.15
C ASP A 220 32.03 0.29 -8.08
N PRO A 221 32.81 1.13 -8.78
CA PRO A 221 32.27 2.18 -9.65
C PRO A 221 31.30 1.64 -10.71
N ARG A 222 31.50 0.40 -11.18
CA ARG A 222 30.64 -0.23 -12.18
C ARG A 222 29.20 -0.40 -11.70
N ASN A 223 29.01 -0.52 -10.38
CA ASN A 223 27.67 -0.64 -9.79
C ASN A 223 26.87 0.66 -9.79
N PHE A 224 27.46 1.79 -10.21
CA PHE A 224 26.79 3.09 -10.34
C PHE A 224 26.42 3.44 -11.79
N GLU A 225 26.75 2.58 -12.75
CA GLU A 225 26.44 2.82 -14.15
C GLU A 225 24.96 2.56 -14.48
N GLY A 226 24.43 3.36 -15.42
CA GLY A 226 23.09 3.17 -15.98
C GLY A 226 21.92 3.67 -15.13
N PHE A 227 22.16 4.42 -14.06
CA PHE A 227 21.10 5.14 -13.34
C PHE A 227 20.76 6.46 -14.04
N ASP A 228 19.46 6.75 -14.19
CA ASP A 228 18.99 8.02 -14.72
C ASP A 228 19.00 9.12 -13.65
N THR A 229 18.88 8.75 -12.38
CA THR A 229 18.77 9.72 -11.26
C THR A 229 19.29 9.13 -9.96
N VAL A 230 19.93 9.98 -9.15
CA VAL A 230 20.36 9.66 -7.78
C VAL A 230 19.65 10.59 -6.79
N ILE A 231 19.03 10.01 -5.76
CA ILE A 231 18.36 10.75 -4.68
C ILE A 231 19.13 10.52 -3.38
N HIS A 232 19.68 11.61 -2.83
CA HIS A 232 20.45 11.56 -1.59
C HIS A 232 19.60 11.88 -0.34
N LEU A 233 19.14 10.85 0.37
CA LEU A 233 18.43 11.00 1.65
C LEU A 233 19.22 10.44 2.84
N ALA A 234 20.51 10.14 2.66
CA ALA A 234 21.34 9.70 3.77
C ALA A 234 21.53 10.85 4.76
N GLY A 235 21.22 10.60 6.02
CA GLY A 235 21.27 11.58 7.09
C GLY A 235 20.68 11.02 8.37
N GLU A 236 20.83 11.74 9.48
CA GLU A 236 20.18 11.38 10.74
C GLU A 236 18.73 11.87 10.76
N ASN A 237 17.83 11.07 11.33
CA ASN A 237 16.45 11.48 11.51
C ASN A 237 16.37 12.53 12.63
N VAL A 238 16.04 13.77 12.27
CA VAL A 238 15.87 14.91 13.21
C VAL A 238 14.80 14.67 14.29
N GLY A 239 13.83 13.78 14.04
CA GLY A 239 12.78 13.40 14.98
C GLY A 239 13.13 12.23 15.91
N LYS A 240 14.34 11.64 15.79
CA LYS A 240 14.76 10.50 16.61
C LYS A 240 15.68 10.97 17.76
N GLY A 241 15.09 11.12 18.94
CA GLY A 241 15.79 11.40 20.20
C GLY A 241 15.69 12.84 20.69
N ARG A 242 16.21 13.11 21.90
CA ARG A 242 16.31 14.47 22.45
C ARG A 242 17.37 15.26 21.70
N TRP A 243 17.13 16.56 21.49
CA TRP A 243 18.11 17.49 20.93
C TRP A 243 19.26 17.67 21.93
N THR A 244 20.42 17.09 21.60
CA THR A 244 21.65 17.22 22.41
C THR A 244 22.54 18.31 21.81
N GLU A 245 23.50 18.85 22.57
CA GLU A 245 24.53 19.76 22.03
C GLU A 245 25.26 19.18 20.81
N LYS A 246 25.48 17.85 20.76
CA LYS A 246 26.04 17.14 19.60
C LYS A 246 25.12 17.09 18.35
N LYS A 247 23.86 17.51 18.49
CA LYS A 247 22.81 17.50 17.46
C LYS A 247 22.31 18.92 17.10
N LYS A 248 22.87 19.96 17.73
CA LYS A 248 22.61 21.37 17.39
C LYS A 248 23.40 21.80 16.16
#